data_AF-D8TY05-F1
#
_entry.id   AF-D8TY05-F1
#
_cell.length_a   1.000
_cell.length_b   1.000
_cell.length_c   1.000
_cell.angle_alpha   90.00
_cell.angle_beta   90.00
_cell.angle_gamma   90.00
#
_symmetry.space_group_name_H-M   'P 1'
#
loop_
_entity.id
_entity.type
_entity.pdbx_description
1 polymer ?
#
loop_
_entity_poly.entity_id
_entity_poly.type
_entity_poly.pdbx_seq_one_letter_code
_entity_poly.pdbx_strand_id
1 'polypeptide(L)'
;MKSRWLPQPRQPLFPSPRAARGQTLLLLLSFFQLQNAAWAAWSSTPTPSRSPPTVYSVNLSGKLAVRTADPDSWAVSVDGIDRAYQLPGQPADSDSGAAIGPGNYVALRCILAGPLSTKCTAVTGVRIIATPAPTPSSDVRLNILVMAIRLNATSVCNALPAMSTAEVEELYLGSDGFADYLNNCSYGKMVVDRSIFKVVPVTVPCSSAIMSCDPDAIASAARRALPTGNQVTSYSHLTYILPLGITSCGWAGLGELPGFQSWLQPTADGEVKRNTVMQELLQNFGLHPAWRNGVQYGDNSTVMGSGNSCPSAPELSRLGWASPAAVLNSSSLPASTFSSFALRATYLGSKGVMVKITPDWLGAAYTKNIYLALRSRGGGDDSLPAQFSRKVSIHEAGTSIDSSGVMSYMDPIVSLIGVVNPNSAFTLPGYNLQIVTGDIRNTGRNILVKVCRYVDGPNECIEPEPAQ
;
A
#
# COMPACT_ATOMS: atom_id res chain seq x y z
N MET A 1 18.96 18.62 39.79
CA MET A 1 17.87 17.70 40.17
C MET A 1 18.08 16.38 39.42
N LYS A 2 17.98 15.25 40.13
CA LYS A 2 18.42 13.91 39.72
C LYS A 2 17.59 13.35 38.54
N SER A 3 18.27 12.88 37.50
CA SER A 3 17.70 12.09 36.40
C SER A 3 17.61 10.61 36.81
N ARG A 4 16.41 10.01 36.73
CA ARG A 4 16.20 8.57 36.81
C ARG A 4 16.09 7.99 35.41
N TRP A 5 17.03 7.12 35.08
CA TRP A 5 16.99 6.22 33.94
C TRP A 5 15.97 5.10 34.20
N LEU A 6 15.08 4.86 33.24
CA LEU A 6 14.28 3.63 33.16
C LEU A 6 14.83 2.77 32.01
N PRO A 7 14.95 1.43 32.18
CA PRO A 7 15.55 0.56 31.20
C PRO A 7 14.56 0.14 30.11
N GLN A 8 15.08 -0.07 28.90
CA GLN A 8 14.35 -0.60 27.74
C GLN A 8 13.84 -2.04 27.97
N PRO A 9 12.67 -2.41 27.42
CA PRO A 9 12.20 -3.79 27.45
C PRO A 9 12.95 -4.67 26.43
N ARG A 10 13.23 -5.91 26.87
CA ARG A 10 13.90 -6.97 26.10
C ARG A 10 13.01 -7.45 24.95
N GLN A 11 13.63 -7.68 23.78
CA GLN A 11 12.99 -8.33 22.65
C GLN A 11 12.75 -9.83 22.91
N PRO A 12 11.65 -10.43 22.43
CA PRO A 12 11.44 -11.87 22.49
C PRO A 12 12.25 -12.60 21.41
N LEU A 13 13.02 -13.61 21.86
CA LEU A 13 13.69 -14.60 21.02
C LEU A 13 12.64 -15.57 20.45
N PHE A 14 12.49 -15.60 19.14
CA PHE A 14 11.75 -16.66 18.44
C PHE A 14 12.65 -17.91 18.27
N PRO A 15 12.16 -19.12 18.56
CA PRO A 15 12.91 -20.34 18.31
C PRO A 15 12.81 -20.77 16.84
N SER A 16 13.95 -21.23 16.32
CA SER A 16 14.13 -21.85 15.00
C SER A 16 13.38 -23.20 14.89
N PRO A 17 12.77 -23.54 13.73
CA PRO A 17 12.11 -24.83 13.55
C PRO A 17 13.13 -25.94 13.27
N ARG A 18 13.16 -26.95 14.15
CA ARG A 18 13.91 -28.20 13.94
C ARG A 18 13.20 -29.10 12.92
N ALA A 19 14.01 -29.64 12.01
CA ALA A 19 13.66 -30.68 11.06
C ALA A 19 13.16 -31.96 11.77
N ALA A 20 12.00 -32.47 11.34
CA ALA A 20 11.49 -33.78 11.74
C ALA A 20 12.12 -34.87 10.86
N ARG A 21 12.91 -35.75 11.48
CA ARG A 21 13.30 -37.05 10.91
C ARG A 21 12.20 -38.05 11.18
N GLY A 22 11.85 -38.81 10.14
CA GLY A 22 10.87 -39.89 10.21
C GLY A 22 11.35 -41.07 11.07
N GLN A 23 10.38 -41.83 11.56
CA GLN A 23 10.56 -43.23 11.89
C GLN A 23 9.26 -44.00 11.64
N THR A 24 9.48 -45.09 10.93
CA THR A 24 8.66 -46.24 10.59
C THR A 24 7.90 -46.83 11.78
N LEU A 25 6.62 -47.17 11.60
CA LEU A 25 6.03 -48.29 12.34
C LEU A 25 5.01 -49.02 11.44
N LEU A 26 5.27 -50.31 11.25
CA LEU A 26 4.55 -51.23 10.37
C LEU A 26 4.30 -52.49 11.21
N LEU A 27 3.04 -52.75 11.58
CA LEU A 27 2.50 -54.03 12.06
C LEU A 27 0.97 -53.85 12.17
N LEU A 28 0.22 -54.40 11.21
CA LEU A 28 -0.47 -55.70 11.28
C LEU A 28 -1.59 -55.73 12.32
N LEU A 29 -2.83 -55.73 11.83
CA LEU A 29 -3.91 -56.56 12.33
C LEU A 29 -5.02 -56.65 11.26
N SER A 30 -5.10 -57.83 10.64
CA SER A 30 -6.23 -58.32 9.86
C SER A 30 -7.27 -58.94 10.81
N PHE A 31 -8.45 -59.25 10.27
CA PHE A 31 -9.65 -59.88 10.87
C PHE A 31 -10.75 -58.92 11.36
N PHE A 32 -11.71 -58.64 10.47
CA PHE A 32 -13.08 -59.11 10.66
C PHE A 32 -13.80 -59.17 9.30
N GLN A 33 -14.24 -60.37 8.95
CA GLN A 33 -15.05 -60.68 7.77
C GLN A 33 -16.54 -60.63 8.15
N LEU A 34 -17.36 -60.27 7.16
CA LEU A 34 -18.73 -60.74 6.94
C LEU A 34 -19.77 -60.50 8.05
N GLN A 35 -20.66 -59.52 7.83
CA GLN A 35 -22.11 -59.73 7.85
C GLN A 35 -22.87 -58.46 7.39
N ASN A 36 -24.07 -58.67 6.86
CA ASN A 36 -25.09 -57.71 6.40
C ASN A 36 -25.08 -57.32 4.91
N ALA A 37 -25.29 -58.34 4.07
CA ALA A 37 -26.08 -58.19 2.85
C ALA A 37 -27.54 -58.59 3.14
N ALA A 38 -28.36 -57.62 3.52
CA ALA A 38 -29.82 -57.60 3.50
C ALA A 38 -30.23 -56.24 4.08
N TRP A 39 -31.35 -55.65 3.67
CA TRP A 39 -31.80 -54.27 3.93
C TRP A 39 -31.34 -53.21 2.91
N ALA A 40 -31.50 -53.51 1.63
CA ALA A 40 -31.53 -52.50 0.56
C ALA A 40 -32.81 -52.66 -0.27
N ALA A 41 -33.95 -52.60 0.38
CA ALA A 41 -35.25 -52.42 -0.25
C ALA A 41 -36.19 -51.90 0.82
N TRP A 42 -36.34 -50.57 0.91
CA TRP A 42 -37.56 -49.84 1.26
C TRP A 42 -37.28 -48.33 1.25
N SER A 43 -38.24 -47.59 0.69
CA SER A 43 -38.36 -46.13 0.56
C SER A 43 -37.35 -45.38 -0.32
N SER A 44 -37.48 -45.49 -1.65
CA SER A 44 -37.20 -44.37 -2.54
C SER A 44 -38.37 -43.36 -2.47
N THR A 45 -38.46 -42.63 -1.37
CA THR A 45 -39.32 -41.44 -1.31
C THR A 45 -38.79 -40.46 -2.34
N PRO A 46 -39.60 -39.92 -3.28
CA PRO A 46 -39.13 -38.91 -4.21
C PRO A 46 -38.59 -37.74 -3.39
N THR A 47 -37.27 -37.54 -3.41
CA THR A 47 -36.67 -36.34 -2.83
C THR A 47 -37.37 -35.16 -3.52
N PRO A 48 -38.03 -34.25 -2.80
CA PRO A 48 -38.74 -33.15 -3.42
C PRO A 48 -37.77 -32.46 -4.37
N SER A 49 -38.16 -32.39 -5.65
CA SER A 49 -37.42 -31.72 -6.71
C SER A 49 -37.02 -30.33 -6.21
N ARG A 50 -35.78 -30.21 -5.75
CA ARG A 50 -35.25 -28.96 -5.21
C ARG A 50 -35.21 -28.00 -6.39
N SER A 51 -36.13 -27.04 -6.42
CA SER A 51 -36.15 -26.00 -7.44
C SER A 51 -34.73 -25.46 -7.62
N PRO A 52 -34.25 -25.31 -8.86
CA PRO A 52 -32.90 -24.84 -9.10
C PRO A 52 -32.69 -23.53 -8.33
N PRO A 53 -31.55 -23.37 -7.63
CA PRO A 53 -31.30 -22.17 -6.85
C PRO A 53 -31.40 -20.95 -7.77
N THR A 54 -32.22 -19.96 -7.37
CA THR A 54 -32.35 -18.70 -8.10
C THR A 54 -30.99 -18.04 -8.20
N VAL A 55 -30.47 -17.88 -9.42
CA VAL A 55 -29.18 -17.22 -9.68
C VAL A 55 -29.43 -15.73 -9.84
N TYR A 56 -28.81 -14.91 -8.98
CA TYR A 56 -28.84 -13.46 -9.08
C TYR A 56 -27.60 -12.99 -9.83
N SER A 57 -27.76 -12.19 -10.90
CA SER A 57 -26.63 -11.64 -11.65
C SER A 57 -26.83 -10.17 -11.96
N VAL A 58 -25.74 -9.40 -11.95
CA VAL A 58 -25.72 -7.98 -12.27
C VAL A 58 -24.56 -7.68 -13.23
N ASN A 59 -24.79 -6.77 -14.18
CA ASN A 59 -23.74 -6.24 -15.03
C ASN A 59 -23.09 -5.05 -14.33
N LEU A 60 -21.77 -5.12 -14.14
CA LEU A 60 -20.98 -4.09 -13.49
C LEU A 60 -20.09 -3.42 -14.52
N SER A 61 -19.92 -2.11 -14.38
CA SER A 61 -18.94 -1.31 -15.10
C SER A 61 -18.31 -0.35 -14.10
N GLY A 62 -17.00 -0.41 -13.91
CA GLY A 62 -16.38 0.30 -12.81
C GLY A 62 -14.87 0.20 -12.76
N LYS A 63 -14.27 0.87 -11.77
CA LYS A 63 -12.82 0.84 -11.55
C LYS A 63 -12.44 -0.35 -10.69
N LEU A 64 -11.47 -1.14 -11.14
CA LEU A 64 -10.93 -2.28 -10.42
C LEU A 64 -9.98 -1.79 -9.32
N ALA A 65 -10.11 -2.36 -8.12
CA ALA A 65 -9.27 -2.07 -6.96
C ALA A 65 -8.86 -3.38 -6.27
N VAL A 66 -7.71 -3.36 -5.60
CA VAL A 66 -7.26 -4.42 -4.68
C VAL A 66 -7.09 -3.85 -3.29
N ARG A 67 -7.33 -4.65 -2.24
CA ARG A 67 -7.08 -4.26 -0.85
C ARG A 67 -5.68 -4.69 -0.44
N THR A 68 -4.85 -3.77 0.01
CA THR A 68 -3.40 -4.01 0.11
C THR A 68 -2.99 -5.02 1.19
N ALA A 69 -3.63 -5.03 2.36
CA ALA A 69 -3.31 -6.04 3.38
C ALA A 69 -3.98 -7.41 3.15
N ASP A 70 -4.78 -7.54 2.09
CA ASP A 70 -5.43 -8.78 1.67
C ASP A 70 -5.38 -8.87 0.13
N PRO A 71 -4.25 -9.31 -0.46
CA PRO A 71 -4.00 -9.26 -1.91
C PRO A 71 -5.03 -10.04 -2.75
N ASP A 72 -5.75 -10.97 -2.12
CA ASP A 72 -6.80 -11.76 -2.76
C ASP A 72 -8.18 -11.06 -2.70
N SER A 73 -8.29 -9.96 -1.96
CA SER A 73 -9.51 -9.15 -1.87
C SER A 73 -9.55 -8.10 -2.98
N TRP A 74 -10.18 -8.48 -4.09
CA TRP A 74 -10.46 -7.62 -5.24
C TRP A 74 -11.87 -7.03 -5.20
N ALA A 75 -12.03 -5.82 -5.73
CA ALA A 75 -13.33 -5.16 -5.83
C ALA A 75 -13.49 -4.33 -7.09
N VAL A 76 -14.74 -4.13 -7.52
CA VAL A 76 -15.10 -3.15 -8.56
C VAL A 76 -15.96 -2.05 -7.96
N SER A 77 -15.49 -0.80 -8.08
CA SER A 77 -16.22 0.41 -7.71
C SER A 77 -17.07 0.87 -8.90
N VAL A 78 -18.39 0.81 -8.77
CA VAL A 78 -19.34 0.95 -9.91
C VAL A 78 -19.87 2.37 -10.07
N ASP A 79 -19.88 3.17 -9.01
CA ASP A 79 -20.36 4.56 -9.01
C ASP A 79 -19.44 5.45 -8.17
N GLY A 80 -18.12 5.23 -8.27
CA GLY A 80 -17.14 5.87 -7.40
C GLY A 80 -17.29 5.40 -5.95
N ILE A 81 -17.52 6.34 -5.03
CA ILE A 81 -17.39 6.09 -3.59
C ILE A 81 -18.60 5.37 -2.95
N ASP A 82 -19.73 5.28 -3.66
CA ASP A 82 -20.99 4.76 -3.08
C ASP A 82 -21.00 3.23 -2.95
N ARG A 83 -20.57 2.51 -4.02
CA ARG A 83 -20.72 1.05 -4.10
C ARG A 83 -19.50 0.35 -4.67
N ALA A 84 -19.05 -0.66 -3.94
CA ALA A 84 -18.04 -1.61 -4.37
C ALA A 84 -18.60 -3.04 -4.32
N TYR A 85 -18.25 -3.86 -5.31
CA TYR A 85 -18.57 -5.28 -5.35
C TYR A 85 -17.32 -6.12 -5.17
N GLN A 86 -17.32 -7.00 -4.18
CA GLN A 86 -16.22 -7.93 -3.91
C GLN A 86 -16.17 -9.00 -5.01
N LEU A 87 -14.99 -9.19 -5.60
CA LEU A 87 -14.74 -10.24 -6.59
C LEU A 87 -14.18 -11.50 -5.90
N PRO A 88 -14.34 -12.69 -6.51
CA PRO A 88 -13.76 -13.93 -5.97
C PRO A 88 -12.22 -14.00 -6.10
N GLY A 89 -11.59 -13.07 -6.82
CA GLY A 89 -10.14 -12.98 -7.02
C GLY A 89 -9.79 -11.98 -8.12
N GLN A 90 -8.51 -11.94 -8.51
CA GLN A 90 -8.04 -11.10 -9.61
C GLN A 90 -8.74 -11.52 -10.91
N PRO A 91 -9.46 -10.61 -11.59
CA PRO A 91 -10.10 -10.96 -12.83
C PRO A 91 -9.10 -11.01 -13.99
N ALA A 92 -9.34 -11.91 -14.94
CA ALA A 92 -8.62 -11.98 -16.20
C ALA A 92 -9.50 -11.45 -17.34
N ASP A 93 -8.89 -10.77 -18.29
CA ASP A 93 -9.55 -10.28 -19.49
C ASP A 93 -10.01 -11.45 -20.36
N SER A 94 -11.26 -11.44 -20.80
CA SER A 94 -11.88 -12.61 -21.46
C SER A 94 -11.32 -12.86 -22.85
N ASP A 95 -10.76 -11.85 -23.51
CA ASP A 95 -10.27 -11.95 -24.88
C ASP A 95 -8.80 -12.42 -24.89
N SER A 96 -7.99 -11.89 -23.99
CA SER A 96 -6.55 -12.20 -23.91
C SER A 96 -6.17 -13.27 -22.90
N GLY A 97 -7.03 -13.53 -21.91
CA GLY A 97 -6.71 -14.37 -20.75
C GLY A 97 -5.71 -13.73 -19.77
N ALA A 98 -5.26 -12.49 -20.03
CA ALA A 98 -4.29 -11.81 -19.19
C ALA A 98 -4.94 -11.30 -17.89
N ALA A 99 -4.20 -11.38 -16.79
CA ALA A 99 -4.64 -10.80 -15.52
C ALA A 99 -4.79 -9.27 -15.64
N ILE A 100 -5.90 -8.73 -15.15
CA ILE A 100 -6.15 -7.28 -15.17
C ILE A 100 -5.60 -6.68 -13.88
N GLY A 101 -4.68 -5.72 -14.01
CA GLY A 101 -4.11 -5.01 -12.86
C GLY A 101 -5.09 -4.00 -12.24
N PRO A 102 -4.88 -3.61 -10.98
CA PRO A 102 -5.70 -2.60 -10.33
C PRO A 102 -5.68 -1.27 -11.08
N GLY A 103 -6.73 -0.48 -10.91
CA GLY A 103 -6.90 0.84 -11.51
C GLY A 103 -7.57 0.85 -12.88
N ASN A 104 -7.55 -0.27 -13.61
CA ASN A 104 -8.26 -0.39 -14.89
C ASN A 104 -9.79 -0.25 -14.69
N TYR A 105 -10.45 0.39 -15.66
CA TYR A 105 -11.90 0.31 -15.77
C TYR A 105 -12.26 -0.97 -16.49
N VAL A 106 -13.14 -1.75 -15.88
CA VAL A 106 -13.59 -3.04 -16.37
C VAL A 106 -15.11 -3.07 -16.50
N ALA A 107 -15.60 -3.83 -17.47
CA ALA A 107 -16.99 -4.26 -17.51
C ALA A 107 -17.04 -5.78 -17.31
N LEU A 108 -17.94 -6.26 -16.46
CA LEU A 108 -18.09 -7.69 -16.16
C LEU A 108 -19.52 -8.03 -15.75
N ARG A 109 -19.86 -9.32 -15.78
CA ARG A 109 -21.08 -9.85 -15.18
C ARG A 109 -20.74 -10.56 -13.88
N CYS A 110 -21.30 -10.07 -12.78
CA CYS A 110 -21.13 -10.61 -11.44
C CYS A 110 -22.31 -11.51 -11.07
N ILE A 111 -22.01 -12.74 -10.60
CA ILE A 111 -22.99 -13.67 -10.04
C ILE A 111 -23.02 -13.47 -8.52
N LEU A 112 -24.09 -12.90 -7.99
CA LEU A 112 -24.18 -12.48 -6.60
C LEU A 112 -24.43 -13.67 -5.66
N ALA A 113 -23.86 -13.61 -4.46
CA ALA A 113 -24.14 -14.58 -3.39
C ALA A 113 -25.60 -14.54 -2.90
N GLY A 114 -26.34 -13.48 -3.24
CA GLY A 114 -27.75 -13.28 -2.89
C GLY A 114 -28.29 -11.96 -3.47
N PRO A 115 -29.60 -11.71 -3.38
CA PRO A 115 -30.25 -10.57 -4.07
C PRO A 115 -29.79 -9.19 -3.58
N LEU A 116 -29.31 -9.09 -2.34
CA LEU A 116 -28.82 -7.85 -1.72
C LEU A 116 -27.31 -7.89 -1.42
N SER A 117 -26.63 -8.93 -1.90
CA SER A 117 -25.19 -9.10 -1.69
C SER A 117 -24.41 -8.16 -2.61
N THR A 118 -23.30 -7.61 -2.12
CA THR A 118 -22.26 -6.98 -2.96
C THR A 118 -21.11 -7.94 -3.25
N LYS A 119 -21.19 -9.19 -2.79
CA LYS A 119 -20.19 -10.23 -3.03
C LYS A 119 -20.53 -11.05 -4.25
N CYS A 120 -19.60 -11.08 -5.21
CA CYS A 120 -19.62 -11.96 -6.36
C CYS A 120 -19.08 -13.35 -5.97
N THR A 121 -19.83 -14.39 -6.31
CA THR A 121 -19.39 -15.79 -6.23
C THR A 121 -18.65 -16.23 -7.47
N ALA A 122 -18.96 -15.61 -8.61
CA ALA A 122 -18.29 -15.80 -9.89
C ALA A 122 -18.38 -14.52 -10.73
N VAL A 123 -17.46 -14.36 -11.68
CA VAL A 123 -17.50 -13.30 -12.69
C VAL A 123 -17.32 -13.88 -14.08
N THR A 124 -17.95 -13.27 -15.08
CA THR A 124 -17.87 -13.68 -16.49
C THR A 124 -17.84 -12.46 -17.41
N GLY A 125 -17.30 -12.62 -18.63
CA GLY A 125 -17.30 -11.57 -19.65
C GLY A 125 -16.55 -10.30 -19.22
N VAL A 126 -15.49 -10.49 -18.42
CA VAL A 126 -14.62 -9.41 -17.97
C VAL A 126 -13.86 -8.86 -19.17
N ARG A 127 -13.88 -7.54 -19.34
CA ARG A 127 -13.14 -6.82 -20.39
C ARG A 127 -12.61 -5.50 -19.87
N ILE A 128 -11.40 -5.12 -20.26
CA ILE A 128 -10.88 -3.77 -20.02
C ILE A 128 -11.63 -2.81 -20.95
N ILE A 129 -12.31 -1.81 -20.37
CA ILE A 129 -13.01 -0.76 -21.12
C ILE A 129 -12.21 0.55 -21.17
N ALA A 130 -11.33 0.77 -20.20
CA ALA A 130 -10.36 1.85 -20.24
C ALA A 130 -9.19 1.59 -19.28
N THR A 131 -7.98 1.95 -19.69
CA THR A 131 -6.81 2.01 -18.80
C THR A 131 -6.56 3.48 -18.47
N PRO A 132 -6.85 3.94 -17.24
CA PRO A 132 -6.67 5.34 -16.92
C PRO A 132 -5.19 5.71 -16.92
N ALA A 133 -4.91 6.94 -17.35
CA ALA A 133 -3.61 7.52 -17.11
C ALA A 133 -3.31 7.54 -15.60
N PRO A 134 -2.03 7.47 -15.20
CA PRO A 134 -1.64 7.70 -13.81
C PRO A 134 -2.24 9.04 -13.37
N THR A 135 -3.16 9.05 -12.41
CA THR A 135 -3.75 10.31 -11.94
C THR A 135 -2.66 11.09 -11.22
N PRO A 136 -2.15 12.22 -11.78
CA PRO A 136 -1.23 13.05 -11.04
C PRO A 136 -1.98 13.56 -9.83
N SER A 137 -1.36 13.46 -8.66
CA SER A 137 -1.96 13.92 -7.42
C SER A 137 -1.52 15.34 -7.07
N SER A 138 -1.26 16.14 -8.11
CA SER A 138 -0.92 17.55 -8.00
C SER A 138 -2.18 18.40 -7.95
N ASP A 139 -2.19 19.38 -7.04
CA ASP A 139 -3.29 20.32 -6.83
C ASP A 139 -4.60 19.61 -6.41
N VAL A 140 -4.45 18.51 -5.66
CA VAL A 140 -5.58 17.72 -5.14
C VAL A 140 -6.05 18.31 -3.81
N ARG A 141 -7.36 18.55 -3.71
CA ARG A 141 -8.06 18.82 -2.46
C ARG A 141 -8.85 17.58 -2.03
N LEU A 142 -8.59 17.11 -0.82
CA LEU A 142 -9.23 15.93 -0.26
C LEU A 142 -10.42 16.33 0.60
N ASN A 143 -11.60 15.88 0.21
CA ASN A 143 -12.82 15.98 1.00
C ASN A 143 -12.98 14.63 1.70
N ILE A 144 -12.62 14.54 2.97
CA ILE A 144 -12.56 13.26 3.69
C ILE A 144 -13.73 13.17 4.68
N LEU A 145 -14.48 12.08 4.61
CA LEU A 145 -15.41 11.67 5.66
C LEU A 145 -14.80 10.54 6.47
N VAL A 146 -14.60 10.76 7.76
CA VAL A 146 -14.15 9.75 8.71
C VAL A 146 -15.35 9.22 9.50
N MET A 147 -15.57 7.92 9.45
CA MET A 147 -16.59 7.23 10.23
C MET A 147 -15.92 6.52 11.42
N ALA A 148 -16.12 7.04 12.63
CA ALA A 148 -15.67 6.43 13.87
C ALA A 148 -16.70 5.39 14.32
N ILE A 149 -16.35 4.11 14.22
CA ILE A 149 -17.30 3.00 14.35
C ILE A 149 -17.39 2.53 15.80
N ARG A 150 -18.62 2.51 16.32
CA ARG A 150 -19.00 1.87 17.58
C ARG A 150 -19.78 0.59 17.30
N LEU A 151 -19.50 -0.49 18.04
CA LEU A 151 -20.35 -1.68 18.02
C LEU A 151 -21.34 -1.68 19.16
N ASN A 152 -22.60 -1.96 18.85
CA ASN A 152 -23.58 -2.35 19.85
C ASN A 152 -23.49 -3.86 20.13
N ALA A 153 -23.74 -4.22 21.39
CA ALA A 153 -23.75 -5.61 21.82
C ALA A 153 -24.82 -6.40 21.04
N THR A 154 -24.46 -7.61 20.64
CA THR A 154 -25.36 -8.62 20.07
C THR A 154 -25.05 -9.97 20.71
N SER A 155 -25.73 -11.03 20.28
CA SER A 155 -25.37 -12.40 20.68
C SER A 155 -23.98 -12.84 20.17
N VAL A 156 -23.36 -12.08 19.25
CA VAL A 156 -22.06 -12.41 18.65
C VAL A 156 -20.90 -11.79 19.42
N CYS A 157 -21.03 -10.54 19.85
CA CYS A 157 -20.00 -9.89 20.67
C CYS A 157 -20.56 -8.77 21.55
N ASN A 158 -19.76 -8.40 22.56
CA ASN A 158 -20.05 -7.27 23.45
C ASN A 158 -19.96 -5.93 22.71
N ALA A 159 -20.55 -4.89 23.30
CA ALA A 159 -20.40 -3.54 22.78
C ALA A 159 -18.92 -3.12 22.81
N LEU A 160 -18.45 -2.49 21.74
CA LEU A 160 -17.09 -1.96 21.63
C LEU A 160 -17.17 -0.45 21.37
N PRO A 161 -16.42 0.38 22.12
CA PRO A 161 -16.46 1.83 21.96
C PRO A 161 -15.75 2.26 20.68
N ALA A 162 -16.21 3.37 20.12
CA ALA A 162 -15.48 4.10 19.08
C ALA A 162 -14.43 5.03 19.74
N MET A 163 -13.45 5.46 18.95
CA MET A 163 -12.69 6.67 19.25
C MET A 163 -13.63 7.88 19.27
N SER A 164 -13.39 8.87 20.13
CA SER A 164 -14.24 10.07 20.12
C SER A 164 -14.01 10.88 18.85
N THR A 165 -15.06 11.57 18.37
CA THR A 165 -14.96 12.40 17.16
C THR A 165 -13.97 13.54 17.36
N ALA A 166 -13.93 14.14 18.56
CA ALA A 166 -13.01 15.22 18.89
C ALA A 166 -11.54 14.77 18.87
N GLU A 167 -11.22 13.58 19.37
CA GLU A 167 -9.87 13.02 19.27
C GLU A 167 -9.46 12.78 17.82
N VAL A 168 -10.36 12.23 17.00
CA VAL A 168 -10.08 12.03 15.56
C VAL A 168 -9.90 13.38 14.85
N GLU A 169 -10.74 14.37 15.14
CA GLU A 169 -10.62 15.72 14.58
C GLU A 169 -9.29 16.36 14.98
N GLU A 170 -8.86 16.23 16.23
CA GLU A 170 -7.55 16.73 16.70
C GLU A 170 -6.39 16.01 15.99
N LEU A 171 -6.46 14.70 15.78
CA LEU A 171 -5.43 13.95 15.05
C LEU A 171 -5.27 14.43 13.60
N TYR A 172 -6.38 14.75 12.92
CA TYR A 172 -6.35 15.20 11.53
C TYR A 172 -6.04 16.69 11.40
N LEU A 173 -6.67 17.54 12.20
CA LEU A 173 -6.72 18.99 12.02
C LEU A 173 -5.93 19.77 13.07
N GLY A 174 -5.52 19.14 14.17
CA GLY A 174 -4.66 19.75 15.18
C GLY A 174 -3.31 20.20 14.60
N SER A 175 -2.55 20.95 15.39
CA SER A 175 -1.21 21.42 14.98
C SER A 175 -0.31 20.23 14.69
N ASP A 176 0.34 20.23 13.53
CA ASP A 176 1.15 19.10 13.04
C ASP A 176 0.34 17.79 12.91
N GLY A 177 -0.98 17.90 12.78
CA GLY A 177 -1.90 16.80 12.52
C GLY A 177 -1.71 16.20 11.12
N PHE A 178 -2.52 15.19 10.79
CA PHE A 178 -2.37 14.45 9.53
C PHE A 178 -2.54 15.34 8.29
N ALA A 179 -3.40 16.36 8.36
CA ALA A 179 -3.58 17.32 7.27
C ALA A 179 -2.32 18.14 7.00
N ASP A 180 -1.66 18.65 8.05
CA ASP A 180 -0.42 19.42 7.91
C ASP A 180 0.74 18.54 7.46
N TYR A 181 0.80 17.32 7.99
CA TYR A 181 1.79 16.34 7.58
C TYR A 181 1.71 16.01 6.08
N LEU A 182 0.50 15.73 5.58
CA LEU A 182 0.25 15.48 4.16
C LEU A 182 0.59 16.70 3.29
N ASN A 183 0.19 17.89 3.73
CA ASN A 183 0.52 19.14 3.05
C ASN A 183 2.04 19.37 2.96
N ASN A 184 2.76 19.09 4.05
CA ASN A 184 4.22 19.24 4.11
C ASN A 184 4.93 18.22 3.21
N CYS A 185 4.52 16.96 3.23
CA CYS A 185 5.11 15.92 2.38
C CYS A 185 4.77 16.07 0.90
N SER A 186 3.65 16.69 0.57
CA SER A 186 3.25 16.96 -0.82
C SER A 186 3.70 18.31 -1.35
N TYR A 187 4.36 19.14 -0.54
CA TYR A 187 4.71 20.52 -0.89
C TYR A 187 3.48 21.37 -1.28
N GLY A 188 2.36 21.15 -0.60
CA GLY A 188 1.08 21.79 -0.87
C GLY A 188 0.32 21.27 -2.10
N LYS A 189 0.82 20.21 -2.74
CA LYS A 189 0.17 19.61 -3.91
C LYS A 189 -1.00 18.69 -3.55
N MET A 190 -1.07 18.22 -2.32
CA MET A 190 -2.22 17.49 -1.79
C MET A 190 -2.57 18.04 -0.42
N VAL A 191 -3.80 18.54 -0.29
CA VAL A 191 -4.26 19.23 0.92
C VAL A 191 -5.61 18.68 1.33
N VAL A 192 -5.78 18.43 2.63
CA VAL A 192 -7.11 18.11 3.19
C VAL A 192 -7.93 19.40 3.22
N ASP A 193 -9.11 19.38 2.62
CA ASP A 193 -10.05 20.49 2.73
C ASP A 193 -10.63 20.52 4.14
N ARG A 194 -10.02 21.36 4.98
CA ARG A 194 -10.39 21.51 6.40
C ARG A 194 -11.83 21.98 6.60
N SER A 195 -12.45 22.62 5.60
CA SER A 195 -13.83 23.12 5.69
C SER A 195 -14.89 22.05 5.39
N ILE A 196 -14.50 21.02 4.64
CA ILE A 196 -15.37 19.88 4.27
C ILE A 196 -15.05 18.64 5.08
N PHE A 197 -13.82 18.52 5.61
CA PHE A 197 -13.42 17.42 6.50
C PHE A 197 -14.45 17.23 7.62
N LYS A 198 -14.85 15.97 7.82
CA LYS A 198 -15.85 15.64 8.82
C LYS A 198 -15.56 14.31 9.47
N VAL A 199 -15.73 14.25 10.80
CA VAL A 199 -15.79 13.00 11.55
C VAL A 199 -17.23 12.77 12.01
N VAL A 200 -17.75 11.57 11.78
CA VAL A 200 -19.08 11.18 12.23
C VAL A 200 -18.99 9.90 13.06
N PRO A 201 -19.66 9.83 14.22
CA PRO A 201 -19.80 8.59 14.95
C PRO A 201 -20.87 7.75 14.24
N VAL A 202 -20.59 6.47 14.00
CA VAL A 202 -21.57 5.52 13.46
C VAL A 202 -21.71 4.35 14.42
N THR A 203 -22.95 3.98 14.71
CA THR A 203 -23.24 2.85 15.61
C THR A 203 -23.78 1.70 14.78
N VAL A 204 -23.06 0.58 14.77
CA VAL A 204 -23.41 -0.61 13.98
C VAL A 204 -23.64 -1.82 14.90
N PRO A 205 -24.59 -2.71 14.59
CA PRO A 205 -24.73 -3.97 15.32
C PRO A 205 -23.49 -4.84 15.13
N CYS A 206 -22.97 -5.43 16.22
CA CYS A 206 -21.89 -6.40 16.10
C CYS A 206 -22.31 -7.61 15.26
N SER A 207 -21.43 -8.05 14.36
CA SER A 207 -21.60 -9.25 13.55
C SER A 207 -20.29 -10.03 13.44
N SER A 208 -20.39 -11.32 13.08
CA SER A 208 -19.21 -12.18 12.91
C SER A 208 -18.30 -11.66 11.79
N ALA A 209 -18.88 -11.14 10.70
CA ALA A 209 -18.14 -10.55 9.58
C ALA A 209 -17.32 -9.31 10.01
N ILE A 210 -17.90 -8.43 10.83
CA ILE A 210 -17.15 -7.27 11.37
C ILE A 210 -16.03 -7.75 12.30
N MET A 211 -16.29 -8.75 13.15
CA MET A 211 -15.28 -9.28 14.07
C MET A 211 -14.16 -10.07 13.38
N SER A 212 -14.43 -10.64 12.20
CA SER A 212 -13.42 -11.22 11.31
C SER A 212 -12.74 -10.18 10.42
N CYS A 213 -12.97 -8.89 10.68
CA CYS A 213 -12.41 -7.77 9.93
C CYS A 213 -12.71 -7.78 8.43
N ASP A 214 -13.92 -8.22 8.05
CA ASP A 214 -14.40 -8.10 6.67
C ASP A 214 -14.61 -6.60 6.33
N PRO A 215 -13.77 -6.02 5.45
CA PRO A 215 -13.84 -4.59 5.15
C PRO A 215 -15.14 -4.19 4.45
N ASP A 216 -15.77 -5.08 3.67
CA ASP A 216 -17.06 -4.84 3.00
C ASP A 216 -18.21 -4.81 4.01
N ALA A 217 -18.19 -5.72 4.98
CA ALA A 217 -19.18 -5.74 6.06
C ALA A 217 -19.07 -4.47 6.91
N ILE A 218 -17.84 -4.07 7.25
CA ILE A 218 -17.55 -2.84 8.01
C ILE A 218 -18.04 -1.60 7.25
N ALA A 219 -17.61 -1.44 6.00
CA ALA A 219 -17.95 -0.27 5.18
C ALA A 219 -19.46 -0.18 4.93
N SER A 220 -20.09 -1.29 4.57
CA SER A 220 -21.53 -1.32 4.30
C SER A 220 -22.37 -1.06 5.54
N ALA A 221 -21.97 -1.59 6.70
CA ALA A 221 -22.67 -1.31 7.96
C ALA A 221 -22.53 0.16 8.38
N ALA A 222 -21.31 0.71 8.30
CA ALA A 222 -21.04 2.11 8.62
C ALA A 222 -21.84 3.08 7.73
N ARG A 223 -21.85 2.85 6.41
CA ARG A 223 -22.62 3.68 5.47
C ARG A 223 -24.12 3.65 5.74
N ARG A 224 -24.70 2.47 6.04
CA ARG A 224 -26.12 2.36 6.41
C ARG A 224 -26.45 3.05 7.73
N ALA A 225 -25.49 3.15 8.64
CA ALA A 225 -25.62 3.79 9.94
C ALA A 225 -25.24 5.29 9.92
N LEU A 226 -24.98 5.88 8.75
CA LEU A 226 -24.67 7.30 8.65
C LEU A 226 -25.84 8.16 9.14
N PRO A 227 -25.59 9.18 9.98
CA PRO A 227 -26.64 10.09 10.41
C PRO A 227 -27.24 10.85 9.22
N THR A 228 -28.54 11.13 9.27
CA THR A 228 -29.27 11.91 8.27
C THR A 228 -28.53 13.21 7.93
N GLY A 229 -28.45 13.53 6.63
CA GLY A 229 -27.76 14.71 6.13
C GLY A 229 -26.29 14.49 5.76
N ASN A 230 -25.72 13.31 6.03
CA ASN A 230 -24.40 12.92 5.52
C ASN A 230 -24.57 12.02 4.29
N GLN A 231 -24.01 12.44 3.17
CA GLN A 231 -23.98 11.65 1.93
C GLN A 231 -22.52 11.36 1.58
N VAL A 232 -22.18 10.07 1.41
CA VAL A 232 -20.81 9.67 1.07
C VAL A 232 -20.33 10.26 -0.25
N THR A 233 -21.26 10.48 -1.19
CA THR A 233 -21.01 11.07 -2.52
C THR A 233 -20.56 12.52 -2.48
N SER A 234 -20.69 13.22 -1.34
CA SER A 234 -20.18 14.58 -1.15
C SER A 234 -18.67 14.63 -0.83
N TYR A 235 -18.06 13.47 -0.62
CA TYR A 235 -16.65 13.33 -0.22
C TYR A 235 -15.87 12.61 -1.31
N SER A 236 -14.57 12.88 -1.38
CA SER A 236 -13.67 12.19 -2.31
C SER A 236 -13.07 10.93 -1.69
N HIS A 237 -12.97 10.85 -0.36
CA HIS A 237 -12.41 9.70 0.35
C HIS A 237 -13.21 9.37 1.62
N LEU A 238 -13.31 8.08 1.93
CA LEU A 238 -13.90 7.56 3.16
C LEU A 238 -12.82 6.89 3.99
N THR A 239 -12.85 7.15 5.30
CA THR A 239 -12.02 6.45 6.27
C THR A 239 -12.89 5.83 7.34
N TYR A 240 -12.72 4.53 7.58
CA TYR A 240 -13.42 3.78 8.61
C TYR A 240 -12.46 3.52 9.77
N ILE A 241 -12.68 4.15 10.92
CA ILE A 241 -11.90 3.86 12.13
C ILE A 241 -12.63 2.76 12.90
N LEU A 242 -11.98 1.61 13.06
CA LEU A 242 -12.54 0.47 13.75
C LEU A 242 -12.70 0.75 15.25
N PRO A 243 -13.66 0.08 15.92
CA PRO A 243 -13.81 0.14 17.37
C PRO A 243 -12.54 -0.28 18.12
N LEU A 244 -12.35 0.30 19.31
CA LEU A 244 -11.30 -0.12 20.23
C LEU A 244 -11.54 -1.59 20.65
N GLY A 245 -10.48 -2.38 20.67
CA GLY A 245 -10.51 -3.78 21.11
C GLY A 245 -10.71 -4.82 19.99
N ILE A 246 -11.01 -4.41 18.75
CA ILE A 246 -10.82 -5.32 17.61
C ILE A 246 -9.31 -5.48 17.41
N THR A 247 -8.80 -6.71 17.53
CA THR A 247 -7.36 -7.03 17.40
C THR A 247 -7.07 -8.06 16.31
N SER A 248 -8.12 -8.61 15.68
CA SER A 248 -8.06 -9.74 14.75
C SER A 248 -7.69 -9.37 13.32
N CYS A 249 -7.61 -8.08 12.97
CA CYS A 249 -7.54 -7.68 11.56
C CYS A 249 -6.24 -8.05 10.85
N GLY A 250 -5.15 -8.37 11.56
CA GLY A 250 -3.88 -8.72 10.94
C GLY A 250 -3.19 -7.55 10.22
N TRP A 251 -3.81 -6.37 10.19
CA TRP A 251 -3.33 -5.15 9.57
C TRP A 251 -3.61 -3.94 10.47
N ALA A 252 -2.69 -2.98 10.54
CA ALA A 252 -2.93 -1.72 11.26
C ALA A 252 -3.80 -0.74 10.45
N GLY A 253 -3.71 -0.85 9.12
CA GLY A 253 -4.55 -0.14 8.17
C GLY A 253 -4.71 -0.96 6.91
N LEU A 254 -5.78 -0.67 6.18
CA LEU A 254 -6.10 -1.27 4.91
C LEU A 254 -6.58 -0.19 3.95
N GLY A 255 -6.08 -0.16 2.74
CA GLY A 255 -6.47 0.78 1.70
C GLY A 255 -6.85 0.07 0.42
N GLU A 256 -7.73 0.70 -0.35
CA GLU A 256 -7.95 0.35 -1.75
C GLU A 256 -6.82 0.88 -2.62
N LEU A 257 -6.35 0.07 -3.55
CA LEU A 257 -5.28 0.40 -4.48
C LEU A 257 -5.71 0.21 -5.94
N PRO A 258 -5.79 1.29 -6.73
CA PRO A 258 -6.24 2.61 -6.26
C PRO A 258 -7.71 2.54 -5.82
N GLY A 259 -8.21 3.56 -5.14
CA GLY A 259 -9.60 3.61 -4.71
C GLY A 259 -9.90 4.85 -3.91
N PHE A 260 -10.85 4.76 -2.99
CA PHE A 260 -11.31 5.91 -2.20
C PHE A 260 -11.56 5.55 -0.73
N GLN A 261 -11.37 4.30 -0.36
CA GLN A 261 -11.68 3.79 0.97
C GLN A 261 -10.41 3.35 1.70
N SER A 262 -10.39 3.64 3.00
CA SER A 262 -9.37 3.19 3.94
C SER A 262 -10.03 2.72 5.24
N TRP A 263 -9.49 1.67 5.85
CA TRP A 263 -9.86 1.16 7.17
C TRP A 263 -8.66 1.29 8.11
N LEU A 264 -8.88 1.82 9.30
CA LEU A 264 -7.83 2.09 10.27
C LEU A 264 -8.15 1.37 11.56
N GLN A 265 -7.18 0.62 12.06
CA GLN A 265 -7.27 -0.04 13.35
C GLN A 265 -6.51 0.82 14.39
N PRO A 266 -7.20 1.34 15.42
CA PRO A 266 -6.51 1.93 16.55
C PRO A 266 -5.61 0.90 17.25
N THR A 267 -4.50 1.35 17.83
CA THR A 267 -3.66 0.50 18.70
C THR A 267 -4.43 0.07 19.96
N ALA A 268 -3.82 -0.81 20.77
CA ALA A 268 -4.39 -1.18 22.07
C ALA A 268 -4.60 0.04 23.01
N ASP A 269 -3.77 1.08 22.85
CA ASP A 269 -3.87 2.34 23.58
C ASP A 269 -4.87 3.32 22.93
N GLY A 270 -5.53 2.90 21.86
CA GLY A 270 -6.50 3.71 21.12
C GLY A 270 -5.88 4.73 20.19
N GLU A 271 -4.62 4.59 19.79
CA GLU A 271 -3.97 5.53 18.88
C GLU A 271 -4.12 5.11 17.42
N VAL A 272 -4.46 6.05 16.54
CA VAL A 272 -4.35 5.86 15.10
C VAL A 272 -3.05 6.49 14.63
N LYS A 273 -2.17 5.69 14.03
CA LYS A 273 -0.83 6.15 13.65
C LYS A 273 -0.87 7.00 12.38
N ARG A 274 -0.16 8.13 12.42
CA ARG A 274 0.03 9.06 11.30
C ARG A 274 0.51 8.36 10.02
N ASN A 275 1.53 7.50 10.14
CA ASN A 275 2.07 6.80 8.99
C ASN A 275 1.04 5.86 8.37
N THR A 276 0.28 5.12 9.17
CA THR A 276 -0.81 4.27 8.67
C THR A 276 -1.86 5.07 7.92
N VAL A 277 -2.35 6.18 8.48
CA VAL A 277 -3.36 7.03 7.80
C VAL A 277 -2.86 7.51 6.44
N MET A 278 -1.65 8.05 6.40
CA MET A 278 -1.09 8.56 5.15
C MET A 278 -0.76 7.43 4.17
N GLN A 279 -0.32 6.26 4.65
CA GLN A 279 -0.08 5.08 3.82
C GLN A 279 -1.36 4.64 3.10
N GLU A 280 -2.45 4.41 3.84
CA GLU A 280 -3.71 3.93 3.25
C GLU A 280 -4.32 4.98 2.30
N LEU A 281 -4.22 6.26 2.66
CA LEU A 281 -4.62 7.35 1.77
C LEU A 281 -3.80 7.39 0.48
N LEU A 282 -2.48 7.18 0.54
CA LEU A 282 -1.65 7.18 -0.65
C LEU A 282 -1.83 5.94 -1.53
N GLN A 283 -2.23 4.81 -0.96
CA GLN A 283 -2.65 3.64 -1.73
C GLN A 283 -3.90 3.97 -2.57
N ASN A 284 -4.84 4.77 -2.06
CA ASN A 284 -6.00 5.24 -2.83
C ASN A 284 -5.58 5.99 -4.12
N PHE A 285 -4.39 6.61 -4.12
CA PHE A 285 -3.78 7.28 -5.28
C PHE A 285 -2.89 6.39 -6.16
N GLY A 286 -2.86 5.08 -5.91
CA GLY A 286 -2.10 4.15 -6.75
C GLY A 286 -0.69 3.85 -6.24
N LEU A 287 -0.31 4.27 -5.03
CA LEU A 287 0.99 3.90 -4.48
C LEU A 287 0.96 2.49 -3.87
N HIS A 288 1.95 1.69 -4.24
CA HIS A 288 2.15 0.37 -3.69
C HIS A 288 3.00 0.41 -2.42
N PRO A 289 2.87 -0.59 -1.55
CA PRO A 289 3.78 -0.76 -0.42
C PRO A 289 5.24 -0.72 -0.85
N ALA A 290 6.07 -0.03 -0.08
CA ALA A 290 7.51 0.05 -0.29
C ALA A 290 8.22 -1.14 0.37
N TRP A 291 9.20 -1.69 -0.34
CA TRP A 291 9.91 -2.90 0.05
C TRP A 291 11.33 -2.61 0.51
N ARG A 292 11.87 -3.52 1.29
CA ARG A 292 13.30 -3.57 1.58
C ARG A 292 13.71 -5.01 1.82
N ASN A 293 14.81 -5.45 1.21
CA ASN A 293 15.34 -6.81 1.36
C ASN A 293 14.29 -7.92 1.11
N GLY A 294 13.40 -7.72 0.12
CA GLY A 294 12.33 -8.67 -0.19
C GLY A 294 11.20 -8.72 0.84
N VAL A 295 11.11 -7.75 1.76
CA VAL A 295 10.04 -7.64 2.75
C VAL A 295 9.13 -6.47 2.40
N GLN A 296 7.85 -6.76 2.16
CA GLN A 296 6.80 -5.76 1.97
C GLN A 296 6.67 -4.92 3.24
N TYR A 297 6.49 -3.60 3.08
CA TYR A 297 6.50 -2.61 4.17
C TYR A 297 7.82 -2.51 4.95
N GLY A 298 8.89 -3.18 4.50
CA GLY A 298 10.20 -3.19 5.18
C GLY A 298 11.01 -1.89 5.01
N ASP A 299 10.58 -0.98 4.13
CA ASP A 299 11.23 0.32 3.97
C ASP A 299 10.80 1.31 5.05
N ASN A 300 11.61 1.42 6.10
CA ASN A 300 11.39 2.37 7.19
C ASN A 300 11.77 3.82 6.84
N SER A 301 12.16 4.11 5.58
CA SER A 301 12.52 5.46 5.10
C SER A 301 11.35 6.20 4.44
N THR A 302 10.20 5.56 4.28
CA THR A 302 8.99 6.13 3.68
C THR A 302 7.74 5.66 4.40
N VAL A 303 6.68 6.48 4.35
CA VAL A 303 5.33 6.14 4.78
C VAL A 303 4.68 5.01 4.00
N MET A 304 5.16 4.70 2.79
CA MET A 304 4.68 3.53 2.04
C MET A 304 5.27 2.21 2.55
N GLY A 305 6.26 2.27 3.44
CA GLY A 305 6.68 1.17 4.27
C GLY A 305 6.31 1.44 5.73
N SER A 306 7.09 0.93 6.69
CA SER A 306 6.79 1.14 8.11
C SER A 306 7.36 2.45 8.68
N GLY A 307 7.84 3.36 7.83
CA GLY A 307 8.43 4.64 8.24
C GLY A 307 7.40 5.70 8.62
N ASN A 308 7.78 6.64 9.48
CA ASN A 308 6.99 7.85 9.77
C ASN A 308 7.63 9.06 9.08
N SER A 309 7.87 8.95 7.77
CA SER A 309 8.57 9.94 6.96
C SER A 309 7.86 10.11 5.62
N CYS A 310 8.14 11.20 4.91
CA CYS A 310 7.48 11.45 3.62
C CYS A 310 7.76 10.35 2.59
N PRO A 311 6.96 10.29 1.51
CA PRO A 311 7.18 9.35 0.42
C PRO A 311 8.61 9.36 -0.11
N SER A 312 9.07 8.21 -0.61
CA SER A 312 10.37 8.06 -1.22
C SER A 312 10.45 8.80 -2.57
N ALA A 313 11.65 8.96 -3.12
CA ALA A 313 11.84 9.64 -4.40
C ALA A 313 10.98 9.08 -5.57
N PRO A 314 10.91 7.75 -5.81
CA PRO A 314 10.04 7.21 -6.86
C PRO A 314 8.56 7.49 -6.58
N GLU A 315 8.13 7.42 -5.32
CA GLU A 315 6.75 7.70 -4.92
C GLU A 315 6.39 9.18 -5.13
N LEU A 316 7.27 10.11 -4.69
CA LEU A 316 7.12 11.55 -4.92
C LEU A 316 7.06 11.89 -6.41
N SER A 317 7.91 11.24 -7.22
CA SER A 317 7.89 11.39 -8.68
C SER A 317 6.58 10.88 -9.27
N ARG A 318 6.13 9.69 -8.84
CA ARG A 318 4.92 9.03 -9.34
C ARG A 318 3.64 9.79 -9.01
N LEU A 319 3.60 10.45 -7.85
CA LEU A 319 2.51 11.30 -7.42
C LEU A 319 2.50 12.66 -8.13
N GLY A 320 3.58 13.04 -8.84
CA GLY A 320 3.77 14.37 -9.39
C GLY A 320 4.07 15.43 -8.32
N TRP A 321 4.52 14.99 -7.14
CA TRP A 321 4.83 15.86 -6.01
C TRP A 321 6.20 16.49 -6.12
N ALA A 322 7.16 15.75 -6.66
CA ALA A 322 8.50 16.25 -6.91
C ALA A 322 9.01 15.87 -8.30
N SER A 323 9.95 16.66 -8.82
CA SER A 323 10.58 16.44 -10.13
C SER A 323 12.07 16.12 -9.97
N PRO A 324 12.63 15.30 -10.87
CA PRO A 324 14.05 15.04 -10.90
C PRO A 324 14.84 16.30 -11.32
N ALA A 325 16.08 16.39 -10.82
CA ALA A 325 17.10 17.33 -11.29
C ALA A 325 17.66 16.88 -12.65
N ALA A 326 17.71 15.56 -12.87
CA ALA A 326 18.09 14.95 -14.13
C ALA A 326 17.41 13.58 -14.31
N VAL A 327 17.12 13.26 -15.57
CA VAL A 327 16.73 11.91 -16.00
C VAL A 327 17.85 11.37 -16.88
N LEU A 328 18.49 10.30 -16.43
CA LEU A 328 19.68 9.73 -17.05
C LEU A 328 19.35 8.44 -17.78
N ASN A 329 19.97 8.21 -18.93
CA ASN A 329 19.90 6.99 -19.71
C ASN A 329 21.20 6.83 -20.53
N SER A 330 21.25 5.88 -21.46
CA SER A 330 22.41 5.62 -22.30
C SER A 330 22.91 6.82 -23.11
N SER A 331 22.04 7.78 -23.46
CA SER A 331 22.43 8.96 -24.25
C SER A 331 22.94 10.12 -23.39
N SER A 332 22.49 10.23 -22.14
CA SER A 332 22.88 11.31 -21.21
C SER A 332 23.87 10.89 -20.13
N LEU A 333 24.15 9.60 -20.00
CA LEU A 333 25.14 9.04 -19.08
C LEU A 333 26.13 8.14 -19.86
N PRO A 334 27.14 8.73 -20.51
CA PRO A 334 28.16 7.96 -21.21
C PRO A 334 28.93 7.05 -20.25
N ALA A 335 29.43 5.94 -20.77
CA ALA A 335 30.21 5.00 -19.97
C ALA A 335 31.53 5.63 -19.48
N SER A 336 32.00 5.14 -18.33
CA SER A 336 33.31 5.42 -17.73
C SER A 336 33.52 6.90 -17.36
N THR A 337 32.46 7.71 -17.35
CA THR A 337 32.51 9.14 -17.04
C THR A 337 31.52 9.50 -15.93
N PHE A 338 31.98 10.23 -14.91
CA PHE A 338 31.09 10.74 -13.87
C PHE A 338 30.26 11.93 -14.35
N SER A 339 28.95 11.84 -14.16
CA SER A 339 28.03 12.98 -14.15
C SER A 339 27.77 13.43 -12.72
N SER A 340 27.81 14.74 -12.47
CA SER A 340 27.72 15.32 -11.12
C SER A 340 26.44 16.11 -10.92
N PHE A 341 25.78 15.93 -9.77
CA PHE A 341 24.52 16.56 -9.40
C PHE A 341 24.58 17.09 -7.97
N ALA A 342 24.16 18.33 -7.75
CA ALA A 342 23.93 18.86 -6.41
C ALA A 342 22.50 18.53 -5.99
N LEU A 343 22.31 17.51 -5.15
CA LEU A 343 21.00 17.14 -4.63
C LEU A 343 20.66 17.92 -3.37
N ARG A 344 19.46 18.49 -3.36
CA ARG A 344 18.85 19.11 -2.18
C ARG A 344 18.07 18.06 -1.40
N ALA A 345 18.00 18.21 -0.09
CA ALA A 345 17.18 17.33 0.75
C ALA A 345 15.70 17.43 0.34
N THR A 346 15.02 16.29 0.26
CA THR A 346 13.64 16.17 -0.24
C THR A 346 12.67 17.11 0.47
N TYR A 347 12.78 17.29 1.79
CA TYR A 347 11.86 18.16 2.54
C TYR A 347 11.93 19.66 2.16
N LEU A 348 12.92 20.09 1.38
CA LEU A 348 13.14 21.51 1.05
C LEU A 348 12.30 22.03 -0.12
N GLY A 349 11.62 21.16 -0.85
CA GLY A 349 10.74 21.55 -1.95
C GLY A 349 10.59 20.46 -3.01
N SER A 350 9.80 20.76 -4.03
CA SER A 350 9.41 19.80 -5.07
C SER A 350 10.36 19.72 -6.26
N LYS A 351 11.18 20.74 -6.52
CA LYS A 351 11.96 20.82 -7.77
C LYS A 351 13.39 20.33 -7.60
N GLY A 352 13.80 19.38 -8.45
CA GLY A 352 15.21 18.99 -8.58
C GLY A 352 15.78 18.29 -7.34
N VAL A 353 14.97 17.49 -6.64
CA VAL A 353 15.35 16.84 -5.37
C VAL A 353 15.81 15.40 -5.51
N MET A 354 15.85 14.88 -6.73
CA MET A 354 16.27 13.51 -7.03
C MET A 354 16.92 13.40 -8.40
N VAL A 355 17.69 12.34 -8.63
CA VAL A 355 18.10 11.90 -9.97
C VAL A 355 17.36 10.62 -10.29
N LYS A 356 16.76 10.54 -11.48
CA LYS A 356 16.17 9.32 -12.02
C LYS A 356 17.11 8.74 -13.06
N ILE A 357 17.35 7.43 -13.03
CA ILE A 357 18.20 6.73 -13.97
C ILE A 357 17.38 5.60 -14.59
N THR A 358 17.34 5.59 -15.91
CA THR A 358 16.72 4.60 -16.78
C THR A 358 17.84 3.79 -17.43
N PRO A 359 18.24 2.64 -16.85
CA PRO A 359 19.37 1.83 -17.31
C PRO A 359 19.02 1.02 -18.57
N ASP A 360 18.60 1.71 -19.63
CA ASP A 360 18.24 1.17 -20.94
C ASP A 360 19.41 0.42 -21.63
N TRP A 361 20.65 0.70 -21.23
CA TRP A 361 21.84 -0.04 -21.65
C TRP A 361 21.86 -1.51 -21.21
N LEU A 362 20.99 -1.92 -20.29
CA LEU A 362 20.80 -3.33 -19.94
C LEU A 362 19.97 -4.10 -20.99
N GLY A 363 19.43 -3.41 -22.01
CA GLY A 363 18.62 -4.02 -23.07
C GLY A 363 17.40 -4.74 -22.51
N ALA A 364 17.21 -6.01 -22.88
CA ALA A 364 16.06 -6.81 -22.43
C ALA A 364 16.03 -7.06 -20.91
N ALA A 365 17.14 -6.90 -20.20
CA ALA A 365 17.18 -7.04 -18.74
C ALA A 365 16.68 -5.79 -18.00
N TYR A 366 16.45 -4.68 -18.70
CA TYR A 366 15.94 -3.45 -18.10
C TYR A 366 14.47 -3.60 -17.68
N THR A 367 14.27 -3.69 -16.36
CA THR A 367 12.94 -3.81 -15.75
C THR A 367 12.69 -2.79 -14.64
N LYS A 368 13.71 -2.03 -14.23
CA LYS A 368 13.65 -1.10 -13.10
C LYS A 368 14.44 0.18 -13.34
N ASN A 369 13.86 1.32 -12.96
CA ASN A 369 14.52 2.60 -12.82
C ASN A 369 15.22 2.72 -11.46
N ILE A 370 16.27 3.54 -11.37
CA ILE A 370 16.93 3.90 -10.12
C ILE A 370 16.64 5.35 -9.77
N TYR A 371 16.38 5.62 -8.49
CA TYR A 371 16.17 6.94 -7.94
C TYR A 371 17.17 7.23 -6.84
N LEU A 372 17.85 8.37 -6.93
CA LEU A 372 18.80 8.86 -5.94
C LEU A 372 18.24 10.13 -5.30
N ALA A 373 18.09 10.17 -3.98
CA ALA A 373 17.66 11.38 -3.29
C ALA A 373 18.35 11.56 -1.94
N LEU A 374 18.73 12.79 -1.63
CA LEU A 374 19.19 13.15 -0.29
C LEU A 374 17.98 13.18 0.65
N ARG A 375 17.99 12.33 1.67
CA ARG A 375 17.02 12.38 2.76
C ARG A 375 17.66 13.00 3.99
N SER A 376 16.95 13.89 4.67
CA SER A 376 17.39 14.53 5.92
C SER A 376 16.18 14.91 6.73
N ARG A 377 16.31 14.91 8.06
CA ARG A 377 15.25 15.39 8.95
C ARG A 377 14.89 16.85 8.69
N GLY A 378 13.60 17.13 8.64
CA GLY A 378 13.03 18.46 8.44
C GLY A 378 11.71 18.38 7.68
N GLY A 379 10.84 19.40 7.82
CA GLY A 379 9.50 19.37 7.22
C GLY A 379 8.74 18.09 7.61
N GLY A 380 8.09 17.42 6.66
CA GLY A 380 7.44 16.12 6.92
C GLY A 380 8.39 14.92 7.07
N ASP A 381 9.71 15.11 6.93
CA ASP A 381 10.73 14.11 7.25
C ASP A 381 11.30 14.28 8.67
N ASP A 382 10.66 15.05 9.55
CA ASP A 382 11.10 15.30 10.94
C ASP A 382 11.44 14.02 11.73
N SER A 383 10.64 12.97 11.52
CA SER A 383 10.73 11.66 12.17
C SER A 383 11.57 10.64 11.39
N LEU A 384 12.27 11.07 10.33
CA LEU A 384 13.12 10.20 9.52
C LEU A 384 14.19 9.50 10.39
N PRO A 385 14.29 8.16 10.39
CA PRO A 385 15.29 7.45 11.18
C PRO A 385 16.73 7.87 10.86
N ALA A 386 17.59 7.90 11.88
CA ALA A 386 18.98 8.38 11.76
C ALA A 386 19.80 7.61 10.71
N GLN A 387 19.47 6.34 10.47
CA GLN A 387 20.12 5.53 9.45
C GLN A 387 19.89 6.02 8.01
N PHE A 388 18.86 6.84 7.76
CA PHE A 388 18.52 7.43 6.46
C PHE A 388 18.76 8.94 6.40
N SER A 389 18.72 9.61 7.55
CA SER A 389 18.93 11.06 7.62
C SER A 389 20.37 11.44 7.26
N ARG A 390 20.52 12.50 6.47
CA ARG A 390 21.80 13.02 5.98
C ARG A 390 22.54 11.99 5.13
N LYS A 391 21.81 11.29 4.27
CA LYS A 391 22.33 10.26 3.36
C LYS A 391 21.56 10.24 2.05
N VAL A 392 22.19 9.69 1.01
CA VAL A 392 21.50 9.45 -0.26
C VAL A 392 20.80 8.09 -0.18
N SER A 393 19.48 8.11 -0.25
CA SER A 393 18.68 6.89 -0.39
C SER A 393 18.64 6.49 -1.86
N ILE A 394 18.82 5.19 -2.11
CA ILE A 394 18.77 4.58 -3.43
C ILE A 394 17.56 3.66 -3.46
N HIS A 395 16.59 4.03 -4.28
CA HIS A 395 15.41 3.22 -4.53
C HIS A 395 15.47 2.67 -5.95
N GLU A 396 15.08 1.42 -6.14
CA GLU A 396 14.66 0.91 -7.45
C GLU A 396 13.15 0.98 -7.55
N ALA A 397 12.65 1.23 -8.76
CA ALA A 397 11.23 1.14 -9.05
C ALA A 397 10.98 0.46 -10.40
N GLY A 398 10.01 -0.45 -10.45
CA GLY A 398 9.63 -1.14 -11.69
C GLY A 398 9.30 -0.16 -12.81
N THR A 399 9.66 -0.45 -14.06
CA THR A 399 9.34 0.41 -15.22
C THR A 399 7.84 0.60 -15.39
N SER A 400 7.06 -0.37 -14.93
CA SER A 400 5.60 -0.30 -14.89
C SER A 400 5.08 0.84 -14.02
N ILE A 401 5.84 1.34 -13.04
CA ILE A 401 5.40 2.46 -12.19
C ILE A 401 5.17 3.75 -13.02
N ASP A 402 5.95 3.94 -14.08
CA ASP A 402 5.85 5.10 -14.98
C ASP A 402 4.81 4.89 -16.08
N SER A 403 4.43 3.64 -16.35
CA SER A 403 3.44 3.29 -17.37
C SER A 403 2.07 3.04 -16.73
N SER A 404 0.98 3.39 -17.41
CA SER A 404 -0.39 3.15 -16.91
C SER A 404 -0.80 1.66 -16.85
N GLY A 405 0.06 0.74 -17.23
CA GLY A 405 -0.29 -0.65 -17.54
C GLY A 405 -0.02 -1.65 -16.41
N VAL A 406 -1.06 -2.41 -16.09
CA VAL A 406 -1.08 -3.73 -15.41
C VAL A 406 0.07 -3.96 -14.42
N MET A 407 -0.13 -3.56 -13.17
CA MET A 407 0.79 -3.86 -12.09
C MET A 407 0.38 -5.17 -11.41
N SER A 408 1.31 -6.13 -11.37
CA SER A 408 1.22 -7.27 -10.45
C SER A 408 1.38 -6.73 -9.03
N TYR A 409 0.35 -6.91 -8.19
CA TYR A 409 0.36 -6.40 -6.81
C TYR A 409 1.50 -7.00 -5.97
N MET A 410 1.92 -8.23 -6.28
CA MET A 410 2.87 -9.02 -5.50
C MET A 410 4.35 -8.73 -5.79
N ASP A 411 4.66 -7.96 -6.84
CA ASP A 411 6.04 -7.65 -7.19
C ASP A 411 6.53 -6.39 -6.46
N PRO A 412 7.79 -6.34 -5.98
CA PRO A 412 8.36 -5.13 -5.40
C PRO A 412 8.42 -4.00 -6.43
N ILE A 413 7.38 -3.14 -6.42
CA ILE A 413 7.27 -2.02 -7.35
C ILE A 413 8.18 -0.88 -6.95
N VAL A 414 8.38 -0.65 -5.64
CA VAL A 414 9.37 0.29 -5.09
C VAL A 414 10.15 -0.44 -4.00
N SER A 415 11.48 -0.41 -4.08
CA SER A 415 12.34 -1.06 -3.08
C SER A 415 13.54 -0.18 -2.73
N LEU A 416 13.82 -0.02 -1.44
CA LEU A 416 15.07 0.59 -0.97
C LEU A 416 16.19 -0.44 -1.08
N ILE A 417 17.16 -0.15 -1.96
CA ILE A 417 18.29 -1.06 -2.25
C ILE A 417 19.62 -0.56 -1.69
N GLY A 418 19.70 0.69 -1.26
CA GLY A 418 20.95 1.25 -0.73
C GLY A 418 20.77 2.55 0.01
N VAL A 419 21.70 2.83 0.91
CA VAL A 419 21.82 4.12 1.59
C VAL A 419 23.29 4.49 1.65
N VAL A 420 23.67 5.59 1.01
CA VAL A 420 25.06 6.01 0.86
C VAL A 420 25.37 7.13 1.85
N ASN A 421 26.35 6.90 2.72
CA ASN A 421 26.86 7.94 3.63
C ASN A 421 27.53 9.07 2.83
N PRO A 422 27.75 10.26 3.41
CA PRO A 422 28.62 11.28 2.81
C PRO A 422 30.04 10.76 2.59
N ASN A 423 30.75 11.32 1.59
CA ASN A 423 32.12 10.94 1.22
C ASN A 423 32.33 9.43 1.04
N SER A 424 31.35 8.76 0.42
CA SER A 424 31.36 7.32 0.27
C SER A 424 31.04 6.92 -1.16
N ALA A 425 31.40 5.70 -1.50
CA ALA A 425 31.13 5.09 -2.79
C ALA A 425 30.15 3.91 -2.61
N PHE A 426 29.28 3.69 -3.60
CA PHE A 426 28.35 2.57 -3.62
C PHE A 426 28.20 2.03 -5.05
N THR A 427 28.39 0.73 -5.21
CA THR A 427 28.33 0.06 -6.51
C THR A 427 27.03 -0.72 -6.63
N LEU A 428 26.38 -0.58 -7.78
CA LEU A 428 25.18 -1.31 -8.17
C LEU A 428 25.52 -2.23 -9.35
N PRO A 429 26.08 -3.43 -9.10
CA PRO A 429 26.55 -4.31 -10.17
C PRO A 429 25.44 -4.78 -11.09
N GLY A 430 24.22 -5.00 -10.59
CA GLY A 430 23.07 -5.35 -11.44
C GLY A 430 22.65 -4.25 -12.43
N TYR A 431 23.19 -3.05 -12.29
CA TYR A 431 22.86 -1.88 -13.12
C TYR A 431 24.09 -1.29 -13.83
N ASN A 432 25.27 -1.85 -13.62
CA ASN A 432 26.56 -1.30 -14.05
C ASN A 432 26.75 0.17 -13.63
N LEU A 433 26.40 0.51 -12.39
CA LEU A 433 26.48 1.88 -11.87
C LEU A 433 27.44 1.99 -10.69
N GLN A 434 28.23 3.05 -10.69
CA GLN A 434 29.02 3.54 -9.57
C GLN A 434 28.47 4.87 -9.10
N ILE A 435 28.16 4.96 -7.81
CA ILE A 435 27.66 6.18 -7.17
C ILE A 435 28.71 6.65 -6.18
N VAL A 436 29.03 7.94 -6.19
CA VAL A 436 29.94 8.57 -5.22
C VAL A 436 29.25 9.80 -4.64
N THR A 437 29.29 9.93 -3.32
CA THR A 437 28.76 11.08 -2.61
C THR A 437 29.90 11.96 -2.12
N GLY A 438 29.72 13.27 -2.17
CA GLY A 438 30.62 14.22 -1.51
C GLY A 438 30.17 14.54 -0.08
N ASP A 439 30.72 15.62 0.45
CA ASP A 439 30.35 16.17 1.75
C ASP A 439 28.92 16.68 1.79
N ILE A 440 28.33 16.59 2.98
CA ILE A 440 27.09 17.29 3.28
C ILE A 440 27.37 18.76 3.55
N ARG A 441 26.62 19.62 2.86
CA ARG A 441 26.71 21.07 2.99
C ARG A 441 25.44 21.62 3.62
N ASN A 442 25.52 22.85 4.12
CA ASN A 442 24.39 23.62 4.65
C ASN A 442 23.58 22.80 5.67
N THR A 443 24.25 22.26 6.69
CA THR A 443 23.65 21.55 7.83
C THR A 443 22.79 20.31 7.49
N GLY A 444 23.02 19.66 6.35
CA GLY A 444 22.21 18.50 5.92
C GLY A 444 21.31 18.76 4.72
N ARG A 445 21.36 19.98 4.17
CA ARG A 445 20.41 20.41 3.14
C ARG A 445 20.84 20.08 1.72
N ASN A 446 22.13 19.90 1.47
CA ASN A 446 22.68 19.63 0.14
C ASN A 446 23.79 18.57 0.19
N ILE A 447 23.92 17.79 -0.87
CA ILE A 447 25.03 16.85 -1.09
C ILE A 447 25.39 16.81 -2.58
N LEU A 448 26.68 16.68 -2.89
CA LEU A 448 27.12 16.35 -4.25
C LEU A 448 26.98 14.85 -4.47
N VAL A 449 26.36 14.45 -5.57
CA VAL A 449 26.28 13.05 -6.00
C VAL A 449 26.87 12.94 -7.39
N LYS A 450 27.81 12.03 -7.56
CA LYS A 450 28.37 11.64 -8.85
C LYS A 450 27.86 10.26 -9.22
N VAL A 451 27.47 10.09 -10.48
CA VAL A 451 26.99 8.84 -11.04
C VAL A 451 27.82 8.52 -12.27
N CYS A 452 28.32 7.30 -12.35
CA CYS A 452 29.02 6.79 -13.52
C CYS A 452 28.44 5.43 -13.90
N ARG A 453 28.21 5.24 -15.20
CA ARG A 453 27.93 3.94 -15.80
C ARG A 453 29.25 3.30 -16.21
N TYR A 454 29.49 2.02 -15.90
CA TYR A 454 30.65 1.29 -16.38
C TYR A 454 30.26 0.15 -17.33
N VAL A 455 31.25 -0.45 -18.01
CA VAL A 455 31.04 -1.62 -18.88
C VAL A 455 31.49 -2.90 -18.18
N ASP A 456 32.75 -2.98 -17.77
CA ASP A 456 33.38 -4.14 -17.17
C ASP A 456 33.46 -4.02 -15.64
N GLY A 457 33.73 -2.82 -15.12
CA GLY A 457 33.79 -2.62 -13.67
C GLY A 457 33.87 -1.17 -13.19
N PRO A 458 33.62 -0.93 -11.88
CA PRO A 458 33.58 0.42 -11.31
C PRO A 458 34.92 1.17 -11.36
N ASN A 459 36.04 0.47 -11.58
CA ASN A 459 37.37 1.07 -11.73
C ASN A 459 37.51 1.91 -13.02
N GLU A 460 36.63 1.73 -14.00
CA GLU A 460 36.57 2.57 -15.20
C GLU A 460 36.05 3.97 -14.91
N CYS A 461 35.34 4.16 -13.80
CA CYS A 461 34.77 5.43 -13.43
C CYS A 461 35.86 6.36 -12.90
N ILE A 462 36.51 7.05 -13.82
CA ILE A 462 37.59 7.98 -13.52
C ILE A 462 36.98 9.37 -13.34
N GLU A 463 37.42 10.09 -12.31
CA GLU A 463 37.07 11.50 -12.16
C GLU A 463 37.82 12.30 -13.23
N PRO A 464 37.14 13.07 -14.10
CA PRO A 464 37.84 13.89 -15.07
C PRO A 464 38.78 14.83 -14.32
N GLU A 465 40.04 14.94 -14.78
CA GLU A 465 40.98 15.89 -14.20
C GLU A 465 40.33 17.29 -14.21
N PRO A 466 40.48 18.07 -13.12
CA PRO A 466 40.01 19.44 -13.11
C PRO A 466 40.60 20.15 -14.34
N ALA A 467 39.76 20.75 -15.17
CA ALA A 467 40.24 21.60 -16.26
C ALA A 467 41.14 22.67 -15.64
N GLN A 468 42.43 22.63 -15.98
CA GLN A 468 43.45 23.53 -15.47
C GLN A 468 43.27 24.96 -15.99
#